data_AF-A0A848Z6W8-F1
#
_entry.id   AF-A0A848Z6W8-F1
#
_cell.length_a   1.000
_cell.length_b   1.000
_cell.length_c   1.000
_cell.angle_alpha   90.00
_cell.angle_beta   90.00
_cell.angle_gamma   90.00
#
_symmetry.space_group_name_H-M   'P 1'
#
loop_
_entity.id
_entity.type
_entity.pdbx_description
1 polymer ?
#
loop_
_entity_poly.entity_id
_entity_poly.type
_entity_poly.pdbx_seq_one_letter_code
_entity_poly.pdbx_strand_id
1 'polypeptide(L)'
;EQRRRAGTENVAASAGFGAAAQAALGGLDDFARLAVMRDRLEGRIVEAFPDTVVFGAGAQRLVNTSCLAMPGLTAETQLMAFDLAGIAVSAGAACSSGKIAESHVLRAMGIEPKTAATAIRVSLGWNTTQGDIDALVDAWIALRRRSAATVAA
;
A
#
# COMPACT_ATOMS: atom_id res chain seq x y z
N GLU A 1 19.55 37.95 -1.85
CA GLU A 1 19.22 36.52 -1.75
C GLU A 1 18.67 36.17 -0.36
N GLN A 2 17.39 35.81 -0.22
CA GLN A 2 16.71 35.64 1.08
C GLN A 2 16.90 34.24 1.72
N ARG A 3 17.97 33.50 1.35
CA ARG A 3 18.22 32.10 1.77
C ARG A 3 17.03 31.15 1.56
N ARG A 4 16.16 31.39 0.56
CA ARG A 4 14.95 30.58 0.35
C ARG A 4 15.29 29.19 -0.19
N ARG A 5 16.07 29.12 -1.28
CA ARG A 5 16.70 27.90 -1.82
C ARG A 5 17.68 28.29 -2.92
N ALA A 6 18.97 28.38 -2.61
CA ALA A 6 20.00 28.70 -3.60
C ALA A 6 20.41 27.46 -4.43
N GLY A 7 21.12 27.69 -5.55
CA GLY A 7 21.60 26.67 -6.48
C GLY A 7 20.90 26.77 -7.85
N THR A 8 21.62 26.39 -8.91
CA THR A 8 21.08 26.38 -10.29
C THR A 8 19.80 25.57 -10.36
N GLU A 9 18.75 26.14 -10.95
CA GLU A 9 17.46 25.47 -11.03
C GLU A 9 17.52 24.19 -11.87
N ASN A 10 16.84 23.15 -11.39
CA ASN A 10 16.57 21.99 -12.23
C ASN A 10 15.40 22.31 -13.16
N VAL A 11 15.70 23.02 -14.26
CA VAL A 11 14.71 23.53 -15.21
C VAL A 11 13.86 22.40 -15.82
N ALA A 12 14.49 21.29 -16.21
CA ALA A 12 13.80 20.15 -16.78
C ALA A 12 12.80 19.50 -15.80
N ALA A 13 13.21 19.26 -14.55
CA ALA A 13 12.31 18.71 -13.54
C ALA A 13 11.20 19.69 -13.16
N SER A 14 11.48 21.00 -13.17
CA SER A 14 10.48 22.03 -12.89
C SER A 14 9.38 22.06 -13.95
N ALA A 15 9.77 22.00 -15.23
CA ALA A 15 8.83 21.89 -16.34
C ALA A 15 8.01 20.59 -16.29
N GLY A 16 8.67 19.46 -16.02
CA GLY A 16 8.00 18.17 -15.84
C GLY A 16 7.02 18.14 -14.67
N PHE A 17 7.37 18.76 -13.54
CA PHE A 17 6.48 18.90 -12.40
C PHE A 17 5.25 19.75 -12.75
N GLY A 18 5.43 20.85 -13.49
CA GLY A 18 4.32 21.66 -13.98
C GLY A 18 3.34 20.87 -14.86
N ALA A 19 3.85 20.08 -15.80
CA ALA A 19 3.04 19.21 -16.65
C ALA A 19 2.31 18.12 -15.85
N ALA A 20 3.00 17.48 -14.90
CA ALA A 20 2.42 16.46 -14.03
C ALA A 20 1.31 17.02 -13.14
N ALA A 21 1.50 18.23 -12.58
CA ALA A 21 0.49 18.90 -11.78
C ALA A 21 -0.77 19.23 -12.59
N GLN A 22 -0.62 19.71 -13.83
CA GLN A 22 -1.75 19.97 -14.73
C GLN A 22 -2.51 18.68 -15.08
N ALA A 23 -1.80 17.60 -15.42
CA ALA A 23 -2.42 16.31 -15.71
C ALA A 23 -3.14 15.73 -14.48
N ALA A 24 -2.53 15.83 -13.30
CA ALA A 24 -3.14 15.36 -12.05
C ALA A 24 -4.43 16.12 -11.72
N LEU A 25 -4.44 17.45 -11.87
CA LEU A 25 -5.64 18.27 -11.67
C LEU A 25 -6.79 17.86 -12.61
N GLY A 26 -6.50 17.61 -13.88
CA GLY A 26 -7.50 17.15 -14.85
C GLY A 26 -8.00 15.72 -14.60
N GLY A 27 -7.27 14.91 -13.85
CA GLY A 27 -7.60 13.51 -13.58
C GLY A 27 -8.24 13.22 -12.22
N LEU A 28 -8.49 14.25 -11.38
CA LEU A 28 -8.97 14.05 -10.01
C LEU A 28 -10.31 13.31 -9.92
N ASP A 29 -11.26 13.62 -10.82
CA ASP A 29 -12.58 12.98 -10.83
C ASP A 29 -12.47 11.50 -11.21
N ASP A 30 -11.65 11.14 -12.20
CA ASP A 30 -11.38 9.74 -12.54
C ASP A 30 -10.65 9.03 -11.40
N PHE A 31 -9.73 9.71 -10.71
CA PHE A 31 -8.98 9.14 -9.58
C PHE A 31 -9.90 8.69 -8.44
N ALA A 32 -11.06 9.34 -8.27
CA ALA A 32 -12.07 8.94 -7.28
C ALA A 32 -12.58 7.52 -7.51
N ARG A 33 -12.56 6.99 -8.75
CA ARG A 33 -12.97 5.61 -9.06
C ARG A 33 -12.14 4.55 -8.33
N LEU A 34 -10.90 4.90 -7.95
CA LEU A 34 -10.02 3.98 -7.24
C LEU A 34 -10.58 3.58 -5.87
N ALA A 35 -11.50 4.35 -5.29
CA ALA A 35 -12.20 3.97 -4.06
C ALA A 35 -12.92 2.63 -4.23
N VAL A 36 -13.63 2.43 -5.35
CA VAL A 36 -14.37 1.18 -5.64
C VAL A 36 -13.40 0.00 -5.79
N MET A 37 -12.26 0.21 -6.45
CA MET A 37 -11.23 -0.82 -6.61
C MET A 37 -10.57 -1.16 -5.27
N ARG A 38 -10.26 -0.15 -4.44
CA ARG A 38 -9.72 -0.31 -3.10
C ARG A 38 -10.70 -1.06 -2.20
N ASP A 39 -11.96 -0.69 -2.21
CA ASP A 39 -13.00 -1.35 -1.41
C ASP A 39 -13.23 -2.80 -1.86
N ARG A 40 -13.17 -3.08 -3.17
CA ARG A 40 -13.24 -4.45 -3.71
C ARG A 40 -12.04 -5.29 -3.27
N LEU A 41 -10.83 -4.74 -3.34
CA LEU A 41 -9.60 -5.39 -2.84
C LEU A 41 -9.77 -5.79 -1.36
N GLU A 42 -10.12 -4.82 -0.52
CA GLU A 42 -10.29 -5.05 0.93
C GLU A 42 -11.41 -6.06 1.22
N GLY A 43 -12.56 -5.89 0.58
CA GLY A 43 -13.72 -6.76 0.76
C GLY A 43 -13.42 -8.22 0.43
N ARG A 44 -12.79 -8.49 -0.73
CA ARG A 44 -12.43 -9.87 -1.12
C ARG A 44 -11.42 -10.51 -0.16
N ILE A 45 -10.45 -9.73 0.35
CA ILE A 45 -9.46 -10.24 1.30
C ILE A 45 -10.12 -10.55 2.65
N VAL A 46 -10.94 -9.65 3.18
CA VAL A 46 -11.63 -9.82 4.47
C VAL A 46 -12.65 -10.96 4.40
N GLU A 47 -13.36 -11.12 3.28
CA GLU A 47 -14.27 -12.24 3.06
C GLU A 47 -13.54 -13.60 3.12
N ALA A 48 -12.34 -13.67 2.52
CA ALA A 48 -11.53 -14.89 2.55
C ALA A 48 -10.87 -15.13 3.92
N PHE A 49 -10.50 -14.06 4.64
CA PHE A 49 -9.81 -14.12 5.93
C PHE A 49 -10.36 -13.03 6.88
N PRO A 50 -11.38 -13.36 7.68
CA PRO A 50 -12.02 -12.41 8.60
C PRO A 50 -11.10 -11.84 9.69
N ASP A 51 -9.94 -12.46 9.94
CA ASP A 51 -8.90 -11.97 10.84
C ASP A 51 -7.99 -10.89 10.21
N THR A 52 -8.17 -10.59 8.92
CA THR A 52 -7.44 -9.49 8.25
C THR A 52 -7.79 -8.16 8.89
N VAL A 53 -6.77 -7.39 9.27
CA VAL A 53 -6.96 -6.04 9.79
C VAL A 53 -6.79 -5.03 8.67
N VAL A 54 -7.80 -4.20 8.45
CA VAL A 54 -7.73 -3.05 7.54
C VAL A 54 -7.53 -1.78 8.40
N PHE A 55 -6.34 -1.19 8.37
CA PHE A 55 -6.07 0.01 9.15
C PHE A 55 -6.82 1.22 8.59
N GLY A 56 -7.53 1.93 9.47
CA GLY A 56 -8.35 3.09 9.10
C GLY A 56 -9.65 2.73 8.38
N ALA A 57 -10.10 1.46 8.41
CA ALA A 57 -11.43 1.09 7.94
C ALA A 57 -12.52 1.94 8.62
N GLY A 58 -13.50 2.40 7.84
CA GLY A 58 -14.59 3.26 8.31
C GLY A 58 -14.22 4.74 8.53
N ALA A 59 -12.94 5.12 8.45
CA ALA A 59 -12.53 6.53 8.51
C ALA A 59 -12.53 7.18 7.11
N GLN A 60 -12.58 8.51 7.07
CA GLN A 60 -12.28 9.25 5.84
C GLN A 60 -10.78 9.09 5.52
N ARG A 61 -10.48 8.52 4.35
CA ARG A 61 -9.12 8.19 3.91
C ARG A 61 -8.99 8.32 2.39
N LEU A 62 -7.75 8.29 1.90
CA LEU A 62 -7.48 8.36 0.46
C LEU A 62 -8.19 7.22 -0.29
N VAL A 63 -8.66 7.53 -1.50
CA VAL A 63 -9.39 6.60 -2.37
C VAL A 63 -8.53 5.44 -2.87
N ASN A 64 -7.22 5.66 -3.00
CA ASN A 64 -6.33 4.72 -3.67
C ASN A 64 -5.48 3.86 -2.74
N THR A 65 -5.54 4.08 -1.42
CA THR A 65 -4.61 3.45 -0.48
C THR A 65 -5.34 2.54 0.48
N SER A 66 -4.80 1.33 0.64
CA SER A 66 -5.16 0.39 1.70
C SER A 66 -3.91 0.00 2.48
N CYS A 67 -4.04 -0.12 3.80
CA CYS A 67 -3.01 -0.65 4.68
C CYS A 67 -3.62 -1.84 5.43
N LEU A 68 -3.10 -3.03 5.16
CA LEU A 68 -3.67 -4.32 5.54
C LEU A 68 -2.66 -5.08 6.39
N ALA A 69 -3.11 -5.78 7.42
CA ALA A 69 -2.29 -6.71 8.18
C ALA A 69 -2.65 -8.15 7.82
N MET A 70 -1.63 -8.99 7.67
CA MET A 70 -1.77 -10.45 7.54
C MET A 70 -1.24 -11.11 8.83
N PRO A 71 -2.06 -11.30 9.88
CA PRO A 71 -1.56 -11.64 11.21
C PRO A 71 -0.74 -12.94 11.24
N GLY A 72 0.49 -12.91 11.75
CA GLY A 72 1.36 -14.09 11.80
C GLY A 72 2.24 -14.31 10.57
N LEU A 73 2.22 -13.41 9.58
CA LEU A 73 3.22 -13.38 8.52
C LEU A 73 3.95 -12.04 8.49
N THR A 74 5.28 -12.05 8.62
CA THR A 74 6.03 -10.79 8.65
C THR A 74 5.95 -10.05 7.32
N ALA A 75 6.06 -8.73 7.36
CA ALA A 75 6.01 -7.89 6.17
C ALA A 75 7.13 -8.21 5.17
N GLU A 76 8.32 -8.61 5.64
CA GLU A 76 9.44 -9.07 4.81
C GLU A 76 9.04 -10.26 3.94
N THR A 77 8.44 -11.29 4.55
CA THR A 77 8.01 -12.51 3.84
C THR A 77 6.92 -12.19 2.84
N GLN A 78 5.98 -11.31 3.21
CA GLN A 78 4.94 -10.84 2.32
C GLN A 78 5.52 -10.11 1.10
N LEU A 79 6.44 -9.16 1.31
CA LEU A 79 7.08 -8.41 0.23
C LEU A 79 7.81 -9.32 -0.75
N MET A 80 8.60 -10.28 -0.27
CA MET A 80 9.28 -11.24 -1.14
C MET A 80 8.29 -12.09 -1.94
N ALA A 81 7.20 -12.55 -1.31
CA ALA A 81 6.19 -13.37 -1.97
C ALA A 81 5.42 -12.58 -3.05
N PHE A 82 5.10 -11.31 -2.79
CA PHE A 82 4.44 -10.46 -3.78
C PHE A 82 5.39 -10.08 -4.92
N ASP A 83 6.66 -9.81 -4.64
CA ASP A 83 7.69 -9.56 -5.66
C ASP A 83 7.84 -10.75 -6.61
N LEU A 84 7.94 -11.97 -6.06
CA LEU A 84 7.96 -13.21 -6.86
C LEU A 84 6.67 -13.44 -7.67
N ALA A 85 5.54 -12.89 -7.22
CA ALA A 85 4.28 -12.90 -7.95
C ALA A 85 4.14 -11.73 -8.95
N GLY A 86 5.18 -10.90 -9.11
CA GLY A 86 5.19 -9.75 -10.00
C GLY A 86 4.39 -8.54 -9.49
N ILE A 87 4.14 -8.46 -8.18
CA ILE A 87 3.29 -7.45 -7.56
C ILE A 87 4.12 -6.55 -6.63
N ALA A 88 4.18 -5.26 -6.99
CA ALA A 88 4.88 -4.26 -6.19
C ALA A 88 3.98 -3.68 -5.09
N VAL A 89 4.35 -3.90 -3.83
CA VAL A 89 3.71 -3.30 -2.64
C VAL A 89 4.78 -2.77 -1.68
N SER A 90 4.37 -2.13 -0.60
CA SER A 90 5.27 -1.55 0.40
C SER A 90 4.94 -2.05 1.80
N ALA A 91 5.92 -2.07 2.69
CA ALA A 91 5.73 -2.35 4.12
C ALA A 91 5.99 -1.08 4.95
N GLY A 92 5.29 -0.97 6.09
CA GLY A 92 5.51 0.08 7.07
C GLY A 92 5.08 1.50 6.66
N ALA A 93 5.59 2.50 7.37
CA ALA A 93 5.40 3.91 7.05
C ALA A 93 6.47 4.35 6.04
N ALA A 94 6.24 4.07 4.75
CA ALA A 94 6.94 4.61 3.57
C ALA A 94 8.45 4.91 3.70
N CYS A 95 9.28 4.20 2.94
CA CYS A 95 10.74 4.39 2.84
C CYS A 95 11.48 4.15 4.17
N SER A 96 11.57 2.90 4.60
CA SER A 96 12.60 2.52 5.55
C SER A 96 13.94 2.43 4.81
N SER A 97 14.95 3.18 5.25
CA SER A 97 16.30 3.29 4.68
C SER A 97 17.15 2.01 4.79
N GLY A 98 16.63 0.87 4.33
CA GLY A 98 17.32 -0.43 4.29
C GLY A 98 17.01 -1.40 5.44
N LYS A 99 16.16 -1.03 6.41
CA LYS A 99 15.67 -1.94 7.46
C LYS A 99 14.15 -1.90 7.52
N ILE A 100 13.49 -3.01 7.20
CA ILE A 100 12.05 -3.13 7.47
C ILE A 100 11.87 -3.03 8.98
N ALA A 101 11.27 -1.92 9.40
CA ALA A 101 11.06 -1.57 10.78
C ALA A 101 9.57 -1.28 10.97
N GLU A 102 9.08 -1.48 12.19
CA GLU A 102 7.71 -1.19 12.57
C GLU A 102 7.29 0.23 12.13
N SER A 103 6.07 0.36 11.61
CA SER A 103 5.50 1.65 11.25
C SER A 103 5.31 2.53 12.48
N HIS A 104 6.10 3.62 12.59
CA HIS A 104 5.92 4.62 13.63
C HIS A 104 4.52 5.26 13.61
N VAL A 105 3.84 5.28 12.45
CA VAL A 105 2.45 5.73 12.30
C VAL A 105 1.49 4.73 12.94
N LEU A 106 1.62 3.43 12.67
CA LEU A 106 0.76 2.41 13.29
C LEU A 106 0.96 2.35 14.80
N ARG A 107 2.20 2.54 15.26
CA ARG A 107 2.51 2.69 16.69
C ARG A 107 1.81 3.91 17.30
N ALA A 108 1.82 5.06 16.61
CA ALA A 108 1.11 6.26 17.07
C ALA A 108 -0.42 6.07 17.07
N MET A 109 -0.94 5.21 16.19
CA MET A 109 -2.35 4.78 16.19
C MET A 109 -2.68 3.79 17.33
N GLY A 110 -1.70 3.38 18.15
CA GLY A 110 -1.89 2.44 19.25
C GLY A 110 -1.98 0.97 18.82
N ILE A 111 -1.54 0.64 17.59
CA ILE A 111 -1.52 -0.74 17.11
C ILE A 111 -0.39 -1.52 17.79
N GLU A 112 -0.66 -2.76 18.18
CA GLU A 112 0.34 -3.65 18.77
C GLU A 112 1.51 -3.88 17.80
N PRO A 113 2.78 -3.83 18.25
CA PRO A 113 3.95 -4.04 17.40
C PRO A 113 3.92 -5.33 16.57
N LYS A 114 3.41 -6.44 17.14
CA LYS A 114 3.29 -7.71 16.42
C LYS A 114 2.36 -7.61 15.22
N THR A 115 1.22 -6.93 15.36
CA THR A 115 0.27 -6.71 14.27
C THR A 115 0.84 -5.71 13.25
N ALA A 116 1.43 -4.61 13.74
CA ALA A 116 2.06 -3.60 12.89
C ALA A 116 3.22 -4.16 12.03
N ALA A 117 3.95 -5.16 12.53
CA ALA A 117 5.02 -5.85 11.80
C ALA A 117 4.53 -6.74 10.64
N THR A 118 3.21 -6.95 10.52
CA THR A 118 2.60 -7.72 9.43
C THR A 118 1.90 -6.84 8.39
N ALA A 119 2.08 -5.52 8.48
CA ALA A 119 1.36 -4.55 7.67
C ALA A 119 1.97 -4.38 6.26
N ILE A 120 1.11 -4.49 5.25
CA ILE A 120 1.38 -4.19 3.85
C ILE A 120 0.51 -3.01 3.41
N ARG A 121 1.15 -2.02 2.80
CA ARG A 121 0.51 -0.89 2.15
C ARG A 121 0.41 -1.15 0.66
N VAL A 122 -0.81 -1.12 0.17
CA VAL A 122 -1.18 -1.18 -1.25
C VAL A 122 -1.62 0.21 -1.68
N SER A 123 -1.07 0.71 -2.78
CA SER A 123 -1.39 2.02 -3.33
C SER A 123 -1.70 1.88 -4.81
N LEU A 124 -2.95 2.12 -5.17
CA LEU A 124 -3.45 2.04 -6.54
C LEU A 124 -3.05 3.31 -7.31
N GLY A 125 -2.76 3.14 -8.59
CA GLY A 125 -2.39 4.20 -9.52
C GLY A 125 -3.51 4.53 -10.49
N TRP A 126 -3.33 5.64 -11.22
CA TRP A 126 -4.23 6.05 -12.31
C TRP A 126 -4.35 4.97 -13.41
N ASN A 127 -3.32 4.15 -13.58
CA ASN A 127 -3.27 3.05 -14.54
C ASN A 127 -3.65 1.68 -13.95
N THR A 128 -4.06 1.59 -12.68
CA THR A 128 -4.51 0.33 -12.08
C THR A 128 -5.78 -0.18 -12.77
N THR A 129 -5.76 -1.46 -13.10
CA THR A 129 -6.86 -2.19 -13.74
C THR A 129 -7.53 -3.16 -12.75
N GLN A 130 -8.70 -3.68 -13.12
CA GLN A 130 -9.35 -4.72 -12.32
C GLN A 130 -8.53 -6.02 -12.30
N GLY A 131 -7.78 -6.31 -13.37
CA GLY A 131 -6.88 -7.46 -13.42
C GLY A 131 -5.77 -7.38 -12.38
N ASP A 132 -5.23 -6.18 -12.12
CA ASP A 132 -4.22 -5.98 -11.07
C ASP A 132 -4.79 -6.22 -9.67
N ILE A 133 -6.03 -5.79 -9.44
CA ILE A 133 -6.75 -6.07 -8.18
C ILE A 133 -6.96 -7.57 -8.01
N ASP A 134 -7.47 -8.23 -9.04
CA ASP A 134 -7.75 -9.67 -8.98
C ASP A 134 -6.45 -10.48 -8.78
N ALA A 135 -5.36 -10.12 -9.46
CA ALA A 135 -4.04 -10.74 -9.28
C ALA A 135 -3.49 -10.57 -7.86
N LEU A 136 -3.60 -9.36 -7.28
CA LEU A 136 -3.17 -9.11 -5.90
C LEU A 136 -4.00 -9.89 -4.89
N VAL A 137 -5.32 -9.92 -5.04
CA VAL A 137 -6.20 -10.71 -4.14
C VAL A 137 -5.85 -12.20 -4.21
N ASP A 138 -5.68 -12.74 -5.40
CA ASP A 138 -5.39 -14.15 -5.59
C ASP A 138 -4.01 -14.51 -5.01
N ALA A 139 -2.99 -13.66 -5.21
CA ALA A 139 -1.68 -13.80 -4.60
C ALA A 139 -1.73 -13.72 -3.06
N TRP A 140 -2.51 -12.78 -2.51
CA TRP A 140 -2.71 -12.63 -1.07
C TRP A 140 -3.33 -13.90 -0.47
N ILE A 141 -4.40 -14.40 -1.09
CA ILE A 141 -5.09 -15.61 -0.63
C ILE A 141 -4.18 -16.83 -0.70
N ALA A 142 -3.47 -17.00 -1.82
CA ALA A 142 -2.54 -18.10 -2.00
C ALA A 142 -1.41 -18.07 -0.95
N LEU A 143 -0.85 -16.89 -0.68
CA LEU A 143 0.17 -16.72 0.36
C LEU A 143 -0.36 -17.09 1.75
N ARG A 144 -1.51 -16.52 2.14
CA ARG A 144 -2.10 -16.74 3.46
C ARG A 144 -2.42 -18.21 3.71
N ARG A 145 -2.96 -18.93 2.72
CA ARG A 145 -3.26 -20.37 2.81
C ARG A 145 -2.00 -21.22 3.01
N ARG A 146 -0.91 -20.91 2.29
CA ARG A 146 0.37 -21.63 2.45
C ARG A 146 0.94 -21.44 3.85
N SER A 147 0.92 -20.22 4.36
CA SER A 147 1.44 -19.91 5.71
C SER A 147 0.65 -20.60 6.81
N ALA A 148 -0.69 -20.70 6.69
CA ALA A 148 -1.52 -21.42 7.65
C ALA A 148 -1.21 -22.93 7.69
N ALA A 149 -0.92 -23.54 6.53
CA ALA A 149 -0.56 -24.96 6.45
C ALA A 149 0.80 -25.28 7.10
N THR A 150 1.76 -24.35 7.06
CA THR A 150 3.08 -24.52 7.69
C THR A 150 3.04 -24.38 9.21
N VAL A 151 2.07 -23.66 9.78
CA VAL A 151 1.92 -23.48 11.24
C VAL A 151 1.12 -24.62 11.88
N ALA A 152 0.29 -25.32 11.10
CA ALA A 152 -0.51 -26.45 11.57
C ALA A 152 0.23 -27.82 11.50
N ALA A 153 1.42 -27.85 10.90
CA ALA A 153 2.29 -29.03 10.78
C ALA A 153 3.46 -28.95 11.77
#